data_AF-A0A2V1CYF0-F1
#
_entry.id   AF-A0A2V1CYF0-F1
#
_cell.length_a   1.000
_cell.length_b   1.000
_cell.length_c   1.000
_cell.angle_alpha   90.00
_cell.angle_beta   90.00
_cell.angle_gamma   90.00
#
_symmetry.space_group_name_H-M   'P 1'
#
loop_
_entity.id
_entity.type
_entity.pdbx_description
1 polymer ?
#
loop_
_entity_poly.entity_id
_entity_poly.type
_entity_poly.pdbx_seq_one_letter_code
_entity_poly.pdbx_strand_id
1 'polypeptide(L)' 'MRPIDKALNDLASQDKPDYASIADKYGVHRSTLSRRHRKITTSREIATANFKSLLTPQQEKELVEYINKLSVFGLP' A
#
# COMPACT_ATOMS: atom_id res chain seq x y z
N MET A 1 8.71 4.65 7.60
CA MET A 1 7.24 4.58 7.78
C MET A 1 6.63 5.92 7.39
N ARG A 2 5.62 5.95 6.49
CA ARG A 2 5.05 7.22 5.99
C ARG A 2 4.26 7.92 7.11
N PRO A 3 4.10 9.27 7.07
CA PRO A 3 3.34 9.99 8.09
C PRO A 3 1.91 9.47 8.27
N ILE A 4 1.27 9.08 7.17
CA ILE A 4 -0.08 8.49 7.21
C ILE A 4 -0.13 7.14 7.92
N ASP A 5 0.91 6.31 7.82
CA ASP A 5 0.94 5.00 8.47
C ASP A 5 1.11 5.16 9.99
N LYS A 6 1.93 6.14 10.43
CA LYS A 6 2.05 6.49 11.85
C LYS A 6 0.73 7.03 12.41
N ALA A 7 0.06 7.89 11.66
CA ALA A 7 -1.25 8.43 12.02
C ALA A 7 -2.34 7.35 12.15
N LEU A 8 -2.31 6.33 11.28
CA LEU A 8 -3.24 5.19 11.37
C LEU A 8 -2.99 4.32 12.60
N ASN A 9 -1.73 4.10 12.97
CA ASN A 9 -1.40 3.35 14.18
C ASN A 9 -1.89 4.07 15.45
N ASP A 10 -1.67 5.39 15.55
CA ASP A 10 -2.17 6.17 16.69
C ASP A 10 -3.71 6.15 16.77
N LEU A 11 -4.39 6.21 15.61
CA LEU A 11 -5.86 6.12 15.55
C LEU A 11 -6.39 4.75 15.97
N ALA A 12 -5.65 3.67 15.69
CA ALA A 12 -6.05 2.31 16.05
C ALA A 12 -6.04 2.08 17.57
N SER A 13 -5.31 2.90 18.34
CA SER A 13 -5.28 2.86 19.80
C SER A 13 -6.39 3.67 20.47
N GLN A 14 -7.22 4.38 19.72
CA GLN A 14 -8.30 5.22 20.25
C GLN A 14 -9.66 4.52 20.13
N ASP A 15 -10.43 4.47 21.24
CA ASP A 15 -11.83 4.02 21.21
C ASP A 15 -12.72 4.93 20.35
N LYS A 16 -12.45 6.23 20.40
CA LYS A 16 -13.12 7.24 19.58
C LYS A 16 -12.10 7.94 18.69
N PRO A 17 -12.08 7.67 17.38
CA PRO A 17 -11.04 8.18 16.49
C PRO A 17 -11.17 9.69 16.29
N ASP A 18 -10.18 10.44 16.77
CA ASP A 18 -10.06 11.87 16.51
C ASP A 18 -9.15 12.13 15.30
N TYR A 19 -9.79 12.24 14.14
CA TYR A 19 -9.08 12.47 12.88
C TYR A 19 -8.47 13.87 12.76
N ALA A 20 -8.96 14.88 13.49
CA ALA A 20 -8.47 16.26 13.35
C ALA A 20 -7.13 16.42 14.07
N SER A 21 -7.10 16.08 15.36
CA SER A 21 -5.89 16.20 16.17
C SER A 21 -4.74 15.33 15.64
N ILE A 22 -5.05 14.11 15.17
CA ILE A 22 -4.04 13.22 14.59
C ILE A 22 -3.56 13.74 13.23
N ALA A 23 -4.46 14.28 12.40
CA ALA A 23 -4.09 14.86 11.11
C ALA A 23 -3.08 16.00 11.30
N ASP A 24 -3.33 16.90 12.26
CA ASP A 24 -2.46 18.03 12.56
C ASP A 24 -1.13 17.56 13.16
N LYS A 25 -1.16 16.60 14.09
CA LYS A 25 0.04 16.01 14.71
C LYS A 25 1.02 15.44 13.69
N TYR A 26 0.51 14.80 12.63
CA TYR A 26 1.34 14.12 11.62
C TYR A 26 1.43 14.87 10.28
N GLY A 27 0.83 16.06 10.16
CA GLY A 27 0.81 16.86 8.94
C GLY A 27 0.12 16.16 7.76
N VAL A 28 -0.93 15.38 8.02
CA VAL A 28 -1.66 14.61 7.01
C VAL A 28 -3.05 15.18 6.83
N HIS A 29 -3.58 15.20 5.60
CA HIS A 29 -4.93 15.71 5.39
C HIS A 29 -5.99 14.83 6.07
N ARG A 30 -6.83 15.44 6.92
CA ARG A 30 -7.88 14.78 7.72
C ARG A 30 -8.80 13.88 6.91
N SER A 31 -9.24 14.34 5.73
CA SER A 31 -10.14 13.54 4.89
C SER A 31 -9.44 12.35 4.24
N THR A 32 -8.14 12.44 3.98
CA THR A 32 -7.31 11.34 3.48
C THR A 32 -7.12 10.30 4.58
N LEU A 33 -6.78 10.74 5.79
CA LEU A 33 -6.61 9.88 6.95
C LEU A 33 -7.89 9.11 7.29
N SER A 34 -9.04 9.78 7.30
CA SER A 34 -10.34 9.14 7.57
C SER A 34 -10.70 8.08 6.52
N ARG A 35 -10.53 8.37 5.23
CA ARG A 35 -10.79 7.39 4.14
C ARG A 35 -9.86 6.19 4.22
N ARG A 36 -8.58 6.42 4.56
CA ARG A 36 -7.55 5.38 4.74
C ARG A 36 -7.89 4.47 5.93
N HIS A 37 -8.28 5.05 7.06
CA HIS A 37 -8.67 4.30 8.28
C HIS A 37 -9.91 3.42 8.04
N ARG A 38 -10.91 3.96 7.31
CA ARG A 38 -12.12 3.21 6.90
C ARG A 38 -11.89 2.25 5.73
N LYS A 39 -10.65 2.05 5.29
CA LYS A 39 -10.25 1.17 4.17
C LYS A 39 -10.89 1.52 2.82
N ILE A 40 -11.38 2.75 2.65
CA ILE A 40 -11.96 3.25 1.38
C ILE A 40 -10.84 3.46 0.35
N THR A 41 -9.69 3.94 0.80
CA THR A 41 -8.51 4.16 -0.04
C THR A 41 -7.34 3.36 0.49
N THR A 42 -6.52 2.82 -0.41
CA THR A 42 -5.31 2.05 -0.05
C THR A 42 -4.03 2.78 -0.48
N SER A 43 -2.86 2.19 -0.20
CA SER A 43 -1.59 2.71 -0.70
C SER A 43 -1.52 2.59 -2.23
N ARG A 44 -0.73 3.45 -2.87
CA ARG A 44 -0.51 3.37 -4.32
C ARG A 44 0.07 2.00 -4.71
N GLU A 45 1.01 1.48 -3.93
CA GLU A 45 1.63 0.16 -4.17
C GLU A 45 0.59 -0.95 -4.14
N ILE A 46 -0.25 -0.99 -3.10
CA ILE A 46 -1.31 -2.00 -2.99
C ILE A 46 -2.33 -1.82 -4.10
N ALA A 47 -2.70 -0.58 -4.44
CA ALA A 47 -3.64 -0.32 -5.52
C ALA A 47 -3.08 -0.78 -6.87
N THR A 48 -1.78 -0.56 -7.13
CA THR A 48 -1.13 -1.04 -8.33
C THR A 48 -1.12 -2.56 -8.36
N ALA A 49 -0.62 -3.20 -7.31
CA ALA A 49 -0.51 -4.66 -7.24
C ALA A 49 -1.87 -5.38 -7.34
N ASN A 50 -2.92 -4.85 -6.70
CA ASN A 50 -4.20 -5.54 -6.62
C ASN A 50 -5.19 -5.18 -7.74
N PHE A 51 -5.09 -3.97 -8.32
CA PHE A 51 -6.10 -3.49 -9.26
C PHE A 51 -5.54 -3.02 -10.60
N LYS A 52 -4.24 -2.76 -10.73
CA LYS A 52 -3.64 -2.26 -11.99
C LYS A 52 -2.69 -3.23 -12.66
N SER A 53 -2.18 -4.22 -11.93
CA SER A 53 -1.41 -5.32 -12.49
C SER A 53 -2.35 -6.40 -13.03
N LEU A 54 -2.02 -6.93 -14.21
CA LEU A 54 -2.68 -8.12 -14.77
C LEU A 54 -2.28 -9.40 -14.03
N LEU A 55 -1.07 -9.40 -13.48
CA LEU A 55 -0.46 -10.53 -12.80
C LEU A 55 -0.39 -10.24 -11.31
N THR A 56 -0.55 -11.27 -10.50
CA THR A 56 -0.26 -11.19 -9.07
C THR A 56 1.24 -11.02 -8.84
N PRO A 57 1.69 -10.48 -7.70
CA PRO A 57 3.11 -10.34 -7.39
C PRO A 57 3.89 -11.67 -7.48
N GLN A 58 3.23 -12.79 -7.15
CA GLN A 58 3.81 -14.13 -7.28
C GLN A 58 4.00 -14.53 -8.75
N GLN A 59 2.99 -14.27 -9.60
CA GLN A 59 3.08 -14.54 -11.04
C GLN A 59 4.11 -13.65 -11.72
N GLU A 60 4.22 -12.37 -11.33
CA GLU A 60 5.27 -11.48 -11.82
C GLU A 60 6.65 -12.02 -11.47
N LYS A 61 6.83 -12.51 -10.24
CA LYS A 61 8.10 -13.13 -9.79
C LYS A 61 8.43 -14.39 -10.58
N GLU A 62 7.48 -15.31 -10.73
CA GLU A 62 7.65 -16.55 -11.49
C GLU A 62 7.97 -16.26 -12.97
N LEU A 63 7.31 -15.27 -13.57
CA LEU A 63 7.57 -14.87 -14.95
C LEU A 63 9.00 -14.34 -15.11
N VAL A 64 9.46 -13.49 -14.18
CA VAL A 64 10.83 -12.97 -14.18
C VAL A 64 11.85 -14.10 -14.01
N GLU A 65 11.63 -15.02 -13.06
CA GLU A 65 12.49 -16.19 -12.87
C GLU A 65 12.55 -17.08 -14.12
N TYR A 66 11.41 -17.28 -14.78
CA TYR A 66 11.32 -18.04 -16.01
C TYR A 66 12.07 -17.37 -17.17
N ILE A 67 11.89 -16.06 -17.38
CA ILE A 67 12.60 -15.29 -18.40
C ILE A 67 14.11 -15.34 -18.15
N ASN A 68 14.54 -15.16 -16.90
CA ASN A 68 15.96 -15.24 -16.55
C ASN A 68 16.53 -16.63 -16.83
N LYS A 69 15.76 -17.68 -16.51
CA LYS A 69 16.14 -19.07 -16.81
C LYS A 69 16.32 -19.27 -18.31
N LEU A 70 15.35 -18.87 -19.14
CA LEU A 70 15.43 -18.96 -20.59
C LEU A 70 16.64 -18.21 -21.14
N SER A 71 16.85 -16.97 -20.67
CA SER A 71 17.98 -16.13 -21.07
C SER A 71 19.33 -16.77 -20.74
N VAL A 72 19.49 -17.36 -19.55
CA VAL A 72 20.71 -18.08 -19.16
C VAL A 72 20.96 -19.29 -20.06
N PHE A 73 19.92 -19.98 -20.49
CA PHE A 73 20.03 -21.11 -21.42
C PHE A 73 20.16 -20.68 -22.90
N GLY A 74 20.13 -19.39 -23.21
CA GLY A 74 20.15 -18.88 -24.58
C GLY A 74 18.93 -19.27 -25.40
N LEU A 75 17.83 -19.63 -24.72
CA LEU A 75 16.56 -20.00 -25.32
C LEU A 75 15.66 -18.75 -25.38
N PRO A 76 14.92 -18.56 -26.49
CA PRO A 76 13.95 -17.48 -26.60
C PRO A 76 12.80 -17.61 -25.59
#